data_AF-A0A4Q3XU37-F1
#
_entry.id   AF-A0A4Q3XU37-F1
#
_cell.length_a   1.000
_cell.length_b   1.000
_cell.length_c   1.000
_cell.angle_alpha   90.00
_cell.angle_beta   90.00
_cell.angle_gamma   90.00
#
_symmetry.space_group_name_H-M   'P 1'
#
loop_
_entity.id
_entity.type
_entity.pdbx_description
1 polymer ?
#
loop_
_entity_poly.entity_id
_entity_poly.type
_entity_poly.pdbx_seq_one_letter_code
_entity_poly.pdbx_strand_id
1 'polypeptide(L)' 'DYMAKLKAAGVKTDMRLYNGVTHEFFGMSAVVPQAKQAVQFAAMHLKMAARSR' A
#
# COMPACT_ATOMS: atom_id res chain seq x y z
N ASP A 1 5.16 3.49 -14.06
CA ASP A 1 6.03 2.41 -14.59
C ASP A 1 6.36 1.26 -13.66
N TYR A 2 6.83 1.45 -12.43
CA TYR A 2 7.34 0.32 -11.64
C TYR A 2 6.30 -0.79 -11.39
N MET A 3 5.07 -0.42 -11.03
CA MET A 3 3.95 -1.37 -10.87
C MET A 3 3.63 -2.12 -12.17
N ALA A 4 3.69 -1.44 -13.32
CA ALA A 4 3.48 -2.09 -14.62
C ALA A 4 4.58 -3.12 -14.92
N LYS A 5 5.84 -2.82 -14.59
CA LYS A 5 6.96 -3.75 -14.73
C LYS A 5 6.79 -5.00 -13.86
N LEU A 6 6.36 -4.85 -12.60
CA LEU A 6 6.09 -5.98 -11.72
C LEU A 6 4.95 -6.87 -12.26
N LYS A 7 3.87 -6.25 -12.73
CA LYS A 7 2.75 -6.99 -13.34
C LYS A 7 3.17 -7.73 -14.61
N ALA A 8 3.96 -7.10 -15.48
CA ALA A 8 4.47 -7.73 -16.69
C ALA A 8 5.37 -8.94 -16.39
N ALA A 9 6.07 -8.93 -15.24
CA ALA A 9 6.86 -10.06 -14.76
C ALA A 9 6.04 -11.15 -14.04
N GLY A 10 4.70 -11.07 -14.04
CA GLY A 10 3.83 -12.04 -13.37
C GLY A 10 3.77 -11.91 -11.84
N VAL A 11 4.35 -10.85 -11.26
CA VAL A 11 4.30 -10.62 -9.81
C VAL A 11 2.91 -10.12 -9.43
N LYS A 12 2.24 -10.83 -8.52
CA LYS A 12 0.97 -10.39 -7.94
C LYS A 12 1.17 -9.04 -7.23
N THR A 13 0.61 -7.98 -7.79
CA THR A 13 0.90 -6.60 -7.39
C THR A 13 -0.38 -5.79 -7.26
N ASP A 14 -0.62 -5.24 -6.08
CA ASP A 14 -1.70 -4.30 -5.78
C ASP A 14 -1.13 -2.92 -5.45
N MET A 15 -1.76 -1.85 -5.93
CA MET A 15 -1.30 -0.47 -5.72
C MET A 15 -2.49 0.44 -5.42
N ARG A 16 -2.28 1.39 -4.52
CA ARG A 16 -3.22 2.48 -4.26
C ARG A 16 -2.45 3.80 -4.18
N LEU A 17 -2.90 4.78 -4.97
CA LEU A 17 -2.37 6.15 -4.95
C LEU A 17 -3.20 6.99 -3.97
N TYR A 18 -2.53 7.66 -3.04
CA TYR A 18 -3.14 8.63 -2.13
C TYR A 18 -2.71 10.03 -2.56
N ASN A 19 -3.61 10.78 -3.18
CA ASN A 19 -3.33 12.14 -3.65
C ASN A 19 -3.43 13.16 -2.50
N GLY A 20 -2.67 14.25 -2.60
CA GLY A 20 -2.74 15.38 -1.65
C GLY A 20 -2.03 15.15 -0.32
N VAL A 21 -1.15 14.15 -0.23
CA VAL A 21 -0.32 13.86 0.94
C VAL A 21 1.15 14.10 0.62
N THR A 22 1.96 14.34 1.64
CA THR A 22 3.42 14.42 1.48
C THR A 22 4.06 13.04 1.42
N HIS A 23 5.31 12.98 0.97
CA HIS A 23 6.18 11.86 1.31
C HIS A 23 6.21 11.70 2.86
N GLU A 24 6.37 10.47 3.34
CA GLU A 24 6.34 10.10 4.77
C GLU A 24 5.00 10.29 5.51
N PHE A 25 3.89 10.59 4.83
CA PHE A 25 2.59 10.69 5.51
C PHE A 25 2.15 9.40 6.22
N PHE A 26 2.73 8.24 5.88
CA PHE A 26 2.36 6.92 6.40
C PHE A 26 2.41 6.83 7.94
N GLY A 27 3.33 7.57 8.58
CA GLY A 27 3.45 7.66 10.05
C GLY A 27 2.44 8.58 10.73
N MET A 28 1.66 9.36 9.98
CA MET A 28 0.82 10.44 10.52
C MET A 28 -0.63 10.03 10.81
N SER A 29 -0.87 8.76 11.12
CA SER A 29 -2.24 8.20 11.27
C SER A 29 -3.11 8.91 12.33
N ALA A 30 -2.51 9.66 13.26
CA ALA A 30 -3.22 10.45 14.26
C ALA A 30 -3.90 11.70 13.67
N VAL A 31 -3.36 12.27 12.59
CA VAL A 31 -3.80 13.58 12.05
C VAL A 31 -4.06 13.57 10.53
N VAL A 32 -3.61 12.54 9.81
CA VAL A 32 -3.86 12.35 8.38
C VAL A 32 -4.75 11.12 8.18
N PRO A 33 -6.05 11.27 7.85
CA PRO A 33 -6.94 10.14 7.64
C PRO A 33 -6.46 9.14 6.57
N GLN A 34 -5.87 9.64 5.49
CA GLN A 34 -5.28 8.82 4.42
C GLN A 34 -4.15 7.93 4.94
N ALA A 35 -3.38 8.38 5.95
CA ALA A 35 -2.31 7.58 6.54
C ALA A 35 -2.85 6.33 7.23
N LYS A 36 -3.96 6.48 7.99
CA LYS A 36 -4.66 5.34 8.60
C LYS A 36 -5.15 4.35 7.55
N GLN A 37 -5.71 4.85 6.44
CA GLN A 37 -6.14 4.01 5.32
C GLN A 37 -4.96 3.28 4.65
N ALA A 38 -3.83 3.97 4.47
CA ALA A 38 -2.63 3.40 3.87
C ALA A 38 -2.04 2.27 4.73
N VAL A 39 -1.95 2.47 6.06
CA VAL A 39 -1.51 1.43 7.00
C VAL A 39 -2.46 0.22 6.97
N GLN A 40 -3.77 0.45 7.00
CA GLN A 40 -4.76 -0.63 6.93
C GLN A 40 -4.65 -1.44 5.63
N PHE A 41 -4.50 -0.74 4.49
CA PHE A 41 -4.32 -1.37 3.18
C PHE A 41 -3.09 -2.27 3.15
N ALA A 42 -1.94 -1.76 3.62
CA ALA A 42 -0.69 -2.53 3.67
C ALA A 42 -0.78 -3.71 4.64
N ALA A 43 -1.31 -3.50 5.85
CA ALA A 43 -1.44 -4.54 6.87
C ALA A 43 -2.38 -5.67 6.42
N MET A 44 -3.46 -5.35 5.71
CA MET A 44 -4.36 -6.35 5.14
C MET A 44 -3.63 -7.24 4.13
N HIS A 45 -2.95 -6.64 3.15
CA HIS A 45 -2.23 -7.41 2.13
C HIS A 45 -1.08 -8.23 2.73
N LEU A 46 -0.38 -7.70 3.73
CA LEU A 46 0.64 -8.45 4.46
C LEU A 46 0.05 -9.68 5.17
N LYS A 47 -1.08 -9.52 5.86
CA LYS A 47 -1.78 -10.65 6.50
C LYS A 47 -2.24 -11.69 5.48
N MET A 48 -2.76 -11.26 4.34
CA MET A 48 -3.17 -12.17 3.26
C MET A 48 -1.97 -12.97 2.74
N ALA A 49 -0.86 -12.29 2.43
CA ALA A 49 0.36 -12.94 1.94
C ALA A 49 0.99 -13.89 2.96
N ALA A 50 0.94 -13.55 4.25
CA ALA A 50 1.45 -14.39 5.32
C ALA A 50 0.58 -15.64 5.58
N ARG A 51 -0.73 -15.58 5.25
CA ARG A 51 -1.69 -16.67 5.43
C ARG A 51 -1.88 -17.54 4.19
N SER A 52 -1.45 -17.08 3.02
CA SER A 52 -1.54 -17.83 1.76
C SER A 52 -0.37 -18.81 1.58
N ARG A 53 0.18 -19.34 2.68
CA ARG A 53 1.17 -20.41 2.70
C ARG A 53 0.47 -21.74 2.90
#